data_AF-A0A958FD07-F1
#
_entry.id   AF-A0A958FD07-F1
#
_cell.length_a   1.000
_cell.length_b   1.000
_cell.length_c   1.000
_cell.angle_alpha   90.00
_cell.angle_beta   90.00
_cell.angle_gamma   90.00
#
_symmetry.space_group_name_H-M   'P 1'
#
loop_
_entity.id
_entity.type
_entity.pdbx_description
1 polymer ?
#
loop_
_entity_poly.entity_id
_entity_poly.type
_entity_poly.pdbx_seq_one_letter_code
_entity_poly.pdbx_strand_id
1 'polypeptide(L)'
;FHALVYSLPFMLICDSFPALFIIFFTHGLIDRFRLARYVAMLKNMLGDPAHFRSYLTGTGFPEATPRWSSGWLLVIIDNIMHLVINGLAIYYL
;
A
#
# COMPACT_ATOMS: atom_id res chain seq x y z
N PHE A 1 -1.61 -8.41 15.12
CA PHE A 1 -1.12 -7.35 16.03
C PHE A 1 -0.84 -6.03 15.29
N HIS A 2 -0.15 -6.02 14.14
CA HIS A 2 0.15 -4.77 13.41
C HIS A 2 -1.09 -3.92 13.07
N ALA A 3 -2.11 -4.51 12.43
CA ALA A 3 -3.33 -3.79 12.05
C ALA A 3 -4.11 -3.17 13.23
N LEU A 4 -4.11 -3.84 14.40
CA LEU A 4 -4.80 -3.33 15.60
C LEU A 4 -4.08 -2.09 16.16
N VAL A 5 -2.75 -2.13 16.22
CA VAL A 5 -1.95 -0.98 16.70
C VAL A 5 -2.09 0.20 15.74
N TYR A 6 -2.16 -0.06 14.43
CA TYR A 6 -2.37 0.97 13.42
C TYR A 6 -3.77 1.62 13.49
N SER A 7 -4.81 0.85 13.83
CA SER A 7 -6.18 1.39 13.93
C SER A 7 -6.46 2.20 15.21
N LEU A 8 -5.64 2.06 16.26
CA LEU A 8 -5.87 2.70 17.56
C LEU A 8 -5.92 4.24 17.51
N PRO A 9 -5.00 4.95 16.80
CA PRO A 9 -5.10 6.40 16.67
C PRO A 9 -6.37 6.85 15.92
N PHE A 10 -6.87 6.05 14.99
CA PHE A 10 -8.10 6.36 14.26
C PHE A 10 -9.34 6.24 15.14
N MET A 11 -9.33 5.40 16.19
CA MET A 11 -10.41 5.39 17.19
C MET A 11 -10.51 6.70 17.98
N LEU A 12 -9.47 7.54 17.99
CA LEU A 12 -9.50 8.86 18.62
C LEU A 12 -9.95 9.97 17.67
N ILE A 13 -9.96 9.70 16.36
CA ILE A 13 -10.26 10.69 15.31
C ILE A 13 -11.61 10.39 14.64
N CYS A 14 -12.00 9.12 14.55
CA CYS A 14 -13.22 8.66 13.91
C CYS A 14 -14.12 7.91 14.88
N ASP A 15 -15.33 8.46 15.08
CA ASP A 15 -16.44 7.79 15.77
C ASP A 15 -17.28 6.91 14.81
N SER A 16 -16.96 6.86 13.51
CA SER A 16 -17.68 6.06 12.53
C SER A 16 -17.16 4.61 12.47
N PHE A 17 -17.94 3.69 13.04
CA PHE A 17 -17.68 2.25 12.96
C PHE A 17 -17.41 1.73 11.54
N PRO A 18 -18.16 2.17 10.49
CA PRO A 18 -17.87 1.75 9.13
C PRO A 18 -16.47 2.18 8.65
N ALA A 19 -16.04 3.41 8.95
CA ALA A 19 -14.72 3.90 8.55
C ALA A 19 -13.60 3.12 9.26
N LEU A 20 -13.74 2.87 10.56
CA LEU A 20 -12.78 2.07 11.33
C LEU A 20 -12.66 0.64 10.78
N PHE A 21 -13.78 0.02 10.41
CA PHE A 21 -13.79 -1.31 9.80
C PHE A 21 -13.06 -1.31 8.46
N ILE A 22 -13.32 -0.33 7.58
CA ILE A 22 -12.62 -0.20 6.30
C ILE A 22 -11.12 -0.04 6.55
N ILE A 23 -10.69 0.93 7.36
CA ILE A 23 -9.27 1.20 7.64
C ILE A 23 -8.56 -0.07 8.13
N PHE A 24 -9.15 -0.76 9.12
CA PHE A 24 -8.56 -1.99 9.67
C PHE A 24 -8.48 -3.10 8.62
N PHE A 25 -9.56 -3.33 7.88
CA PHE A 25 -9.65 -4.43 6.93
C PHE A 25 -8.72 -4.20 5.72
N THR A 26 -8.73 -3.00 5.14
CA THR A 26 -7.90 -2.67 3.98
C THR A 26 -6.43 -2.67 4.36
N HIS A 27 -6.07 -2.18 5.54
CA HIS A 27 -4.71 -2.23 6.03
C HIS A 27 -4.23 -3.68 6.17
N GLY A 28 -5.04 -4.54 6.82
CA GLY A 28 -4.74 -5.96 6.93
C GLY A 28 -4.59 -6.66 5.57
N LEU A 29 -5.41 -6.30 4.58
CA LEU A 29 -5.36 -6.84 3.24
C LEU A 29 -4.07 -6.44 2.49
N ILE A 30 -3.74 -5.15 2.51
CA ILE A 30 -2.56 -4.59 1.84
C ILE A 30 -1.29 -5.27 2.35
N ASP A 31 -1.14 -5.36 3.67
CA ASP A 31 0.04 -5.93 4.31
C ASP A 31 0.15 -7.44 4.09
N ARG A 32 -0.97 -8.16 4.26
CA ARG A 32 -0.99 -9.63 4.16
C ARG A 32 -0.65 -10.11 2.74
N PHE A 33 -1.16 -9.42 1.73
CA PHE A 33 -0.94 -9.77 0.33
C PHE A 33 0.19 -8.97 -0.32
N ARG A 34 0.87 -8.10 0.43
CA ARG A 34 1.96 -7.23 -0.02
C ARG A 34 1.57 -6.45 -1.27
N LEU A 35 0.36 -5.87 -1.27
CA LEU A 35 -0.26 -5.30 -2.46
C LEU A 35 0.57 -4.17 -3.10
N ALA A 36 1.36 -3.46 -2.30
CA ALA A 36 2.29 -2.45 -2.76
C ALA A 36 3.21 -2.94 -3.90
N ARG A 37 3.60 -4.22 -3.91
CA ARG A 37 4.47 -4.76 -4.98
C ARG A 37 3.75 -4.79 -6.33
N TYR A 38 2.46 -5.10 -6.34
CA TYR A 38 1.67 -5.18 -7.56
C TYR A 38 1.34 -3.79 -8.09
N VAL A 39 1.12 -2.82 -7.19
CA VAL A 39 0.99 -1.42 -7.57
C VAL A 39 2.30 -0.89 -8.17
N ALA A 40 3.45 -1.23 -7.58
CA ALA A 40 4.76 -0.91 -8.16
C ALA A 40 4.96 -1.53 -9.55
N MET A 41 4.61 -2.82 -9.72
CA MET A 41 4.64 -3.51 -11.01
C MET A 41 3.79 -2.77 -12.05
N LEU A 42 2.52 -2.53 -11.72
CA LEU A 42 1.57 -1.86 -12.61
C LEU A 42 2.08 -0.48 -13.01
N LYS A 43 2.54 0.33 -12.04
CA LYS A 43 3.10 1.65 -12.30
C LYS A 43 4.26 1.59 -13.28
N ASN A 44 5.17 0.63 -13.13
CA ASN A 44 6.35 0.52 -14.00
C ASN A 44 5.98 -0.05 -15.39
N MET A 45 5.06 -1.02 -15.46
CA MET A 45 4.51 -1.53 -16.72
C MET A 45 3.77 -0.45 -17.51
N LEU A 46 3.05 0.45 -16.85
CA LEU A 46 2.39 1.57 -17.51
C LEU A 46 3.40 2.60 -18.05
N GLY A 47 4.53 2.78 -17.36
CA GLY A 47 5.59 3.69 -17.79
C GLY A 47 6.47 3.14 -18.92
N ASP A 48 6.67 1.82 -18.97
CA ASP A 48 7.45 1.14 -20.00
C ASP A 48 6.89 -0.28 -20.26
N PRO A 49 5.81 -0.40 -21.04
CA PRO A 49 5.12 -1.67 -21.26
C PRO A 49 5.94 -2.68 -22.06
N ALA A 50 6.92 -2.22 -22.86
CA ALA A 50 7.76 -3.10 -23.66
C ALA A 50 8.63 -4.02 -22.80
N HIS A 51 9.02 -3.56 -21.61
CA HIS A 51 9.87 -4.30 -20.68
C HIS A 51 9.11 -4.88 -19.48
N PHE A 52 7.81 -5.16 -19.63
CA PHE A 52 6.94 -5.61 -18.53
C PHE A 52 7.52 -6.79 -17.71
N ARG A 53 8.25 -7.70 -18.37
CA ARG A 53 8.89 -8.87 -17.72
C ARG A 53 9.95 -8.46 -16.70
N SER A 54 10.62 -7.33 -16.90
CA SER A 54 11.65 -6.82 -16.00
C SER A 54 11.10 -6.39 -14.63
N TYR A 55 9.78 -6.17 -14.52
CA TYR A 55 9.12 -5.75 -13.29
C TYR A 55 8.53 -6.90 -12.49
N LEU A 56 8.56 -8.14 -12.99
CA LEU A 56 8.03 -9.33 -12.31
C LEU A 56 8.94 -9.80 -11.15
N THR A 57 9.26 -8.88 -10.24
CA THR A 57 10.20 -9.06 -9.13
C THR A 57 9.51 -8.96 -7.77
N GLY A 58 10.23 -9.21 -6.68
CA GLY A 58 9.66 -9.13 -5.33
C GLY A 58 9.21 -7.72 -4.89
N THR A 59 9.69 -6.66 -5.56
CA THR A 59 9.39 -5.26 -5.23
C THR A 59 8.66 -4.52 -6.35
N GLY A 60 8.52 -5.14 -7.53
CA GLY A 60 7.96 -4.49 -8.72
C GLY A 60 8.95 -3.58 -9.46
N PHE A 61 10.21 -3.56 -9.07
CA PHE A 61 11.29 -2.81 -9.72
C PHE A 61 12.30 -3.77 -10.40
N PRO A 62 12.98 -3.36 -11.49
CA PRO A 62 14.01 -4.17 -12.12
C PRO A 62 15.13 -4.57 -11.16
N GLU A 63 15.76 -5.72 -11.39
CA GLU A 63 16.90 -6.18 -10.57
C GLU A 63 18.10 -5.24 -10.59
N ALA A 64 18.23 -4.43 -11.64
CA ALA A 64 19.23 -3.36 -11.73
C ALA A 64 19.00 -2.23 -10.71
N THR A 65 17.79 -2.12 -10.14
CA THR A 65 17.47 -1.11 -9.13
C THR A 65 18.17 -1.46 -7.82
N PRO A 66 18.91 -0.54 -7.20
CA PRO A 66 19.54 -0.79 -5.91
C PRO A 66 18.55 -1.32 -4.87
N ARG A 67 18.94 -2.37 -4.14
CA ARG A 67 18.06 -3.08 -3.19
C ARG A 67 17.44 -2.15 -2.15
N TRP A 68 18.23 -1.22 -1.62
CA TRP A 68 17.74 -0.25 -0.64
C TRP A 68 16.72 0.72 -1.25
N SER A 69 16.99 1.24 -2.44
CA SER A 69 16.06 2.15 -3.12
C SER A 69 14.73 1.48 -3.45
N SER A 70 14.75 0.24 -3.98
CA SER A 70 13.51 -0.49 -4.28
C SER A 70 12.72 -0.83 -3.01
N GLY A 71 13.40 -1.10 -1.88
CA GLY A 71 12.77 -1.26 -0.57
C GLY A 71 12.04 0.01 -0.11
N TRP A 72 12.70 1.17 -0.13
CA TRP A 72 12.08 2.43 0.26
C TRP A 72 10.94 2.86 -0.65
N LEU A 73 11.09 2.68 -1.97
CA LEU A 73 10.02 2.96 -2.91
C LEU A 73 8.78 2.10 -2.63
N LEU A 74 8.98 0.83 -2.26
CA LEU A 74 7.88 -0.04 -1.86
C LEU A 74 7.19 0.43 -0.58
N VAL A 75 7.97 0.87 0.42
CA VAL A 75 7.43 1.48 1.66
C VAL A 75 6.63 2.74 1.36
N ILE A 76 7.10 3.59 0.45
CA ILE A 76 6.37 4.81 0.06
C ILE A 76 5.05 4.45 -0.63
N ILE A 77 5.07 3.50 -1.58
CA ILE A 77 3.86 3.04 -2.27
C ILE A 77 2.85 2.47 -1.27
N ASP A 78 3.30 1.63 -0.34
CA ASP A 78 2.48 1.06 0.72
C ASP A 78 1.79 2.15 1.57
N ASN A 79 2.57 3.11 2.08
CA ASN A 79 2.04 4.21 2.88
C ASN A 79 1.05 5.11 2.11
N ILE A 80 1.30 5.36 0.82
CA ILE A 80 0.37 6.12 -0.01
C ILE A 80 -0.96 5.38 -0.16
N MET A 81 -0.93 4.06 -0.38
CA MET A 81 -2.15 3.25 -0.47
C MET A 81 -2.98 3.35 0.81
N HIS A 82 -2.35 3.19 1.97
CA HIS A 82 -3.03 3.32 3.26
C HIS A 82 -3.59 4.74 3.45
N LEU A 83 -2.79 5.78 3.20
CA LEU A 83 -3.22 7.17 3.38
C LEU A 83 -4.42 7.51 2.50
N VAL A 84 -4.41 7.08 1.24
CA VAL A 84 -5.53 7.31 0.31
C VAL A 84 -6.80 6.62 0.81
N ILE A 85 -6.73 5.34 1.16
CA ILE A 85 -7.90 4.60 1.61
C ILE A 85 -8.44 5.15 2.94
N ASN A 86 -7.55 5.45 3.89
CA ASN A 86 -7.95 6.02 5.17
C ASN A 86 -8.58 7.40 4.97
N GLY A 87 -7.99 8.26 4.13
CA GLY A 87 -8.55 9.56 3.81
C GLY A 87 -9.94 9.47 3.18
N LEU A 88 -10.13 8.54 2.24
CA LEU A 88 -11.45 8.29 1.63
C LEU A 88 -12.45 7.73 2.65
N ALA A 89 -12.04 6.79 3.50
CA ALA A 89 -12.91 6.23 4.53
C ALA A 89 -13.40 7.32 5.50
N ILE A 90 -12.50 8.16 5.98
CA ILE A 90 -12.83 9.25 6.92
C ILE A 90 -13.72 10.32 6.26
N TYR A 91 -13.46 10.65 5.00
CA TYR A 91 -14.20 11.70 4.31
C TYR A 91 -15.64 11.28 3.94
N TYR A 92 -15.84 10.01 3.61
CA TYR A 92 -17.13 9.52 3.09
C TYR A 92 -17.97 8.67 4.08
N LEU A 93 -17.42 8.22 5.22
CA LEU A 93 -18.09 7.31 6.17
C LEU A 93 -18.06 7.82 7.63
#